data_AF-A0A0F8Y2R4-F1
#
_entry.id   AF-A0A0F8Y2R4-F1
#
_cell.length_a   1.000
_cell.length_b   1.000
_cell.length_c   1.000
_cell.angle_alpha   90.00
_cell.angle_beta   90.00
_cell.angle_gamma   90.00
#
_symmetry.space_group_name_H-M   'P 1'
#
loop_
_entity.id
_entity.type
_entity.pdbx_description
1 polymer ?
#
loop_
_entity_poly.entity_id
_entity_poly.type
_entity_poly.pdbx_seq_one_letter_code
_entity_poly.pdbx_strand_id
1 'polypeptide(L)'
;ESGKVVGADQGLKDVLTLSDKQVTPKTDKHGHSLASITERLARRKKGSKNFSRAQDHRANFIHWSINKLNFNGIKEVRLEEIRNIRYKSRSSRLMSHWCNTLIRDKLLSVCEEKEVLCTLQTSTYRSQRCSDCGLVRKSNRKGKVYAYSPSH
;
A
#
# COMPACT_ATOMS: atom_id res chain seq x y z
N GLU A 1 -15.15 -0.80 -23.93
CA GLU A 1 -13.89 -0.04 -24.06
C GLU A 1 -12.73 -0.77 -23.37
N SER A 2 -11.55 -0.78 -24.01
CA SER A 2 -10.40 -1.61 -23.62
C SER A 2 -9.35 -0.84 -22.79
N GLY A 3 -9.70 -0.40 -21.58
CA GLY A 3 -8.70 0.10 -20.63
C GLY A 3 -7.98 -1.04 -19.91
N LYS A 4 -6.76 -0.77 -19.43
CA LYS A 4 -5.97 -1.72 -18.64
C LYS A 4 -6.54 -1.87 -17.23
N VAL A 5 -6.46 -3.08 -16.70
CA VAL A 5 -6.70 -3.35 -15.27
C VAL A 5 -5.36 -3.50 -14.59
N VAL A 6 -5.10 -2.73 -13.55
CA VAL A 6 -3.83 -2.75 -12.81
C VAL A 6 -4.05 -3.14 -11.36
N GLY A 7 -3.16 -3.97 -10.81
CA GLY A 7 -3.08 -4.22 -9.37
C GLY A 7 -2.30 -3.11 -8.69
N ALA A 8 -2.65 -2.77 -7.45
CA ALA A 8 -1.96 -1.78 -6.64
C ALA A 8 -1.56 -2.35 -5.27
N ASP A 9 -0.30 -2.18 -4.90
CA ASP A 9 0.26 -2.50 -3.58
C ASP A 9 0.70 -1.21 -2.86
N GLN A 10 0.50 -1.16 -1.55
CA GLN A 10 0.82 0.01 -0.72
C GLN A 10 1.83 -0.33 0.37
N GLY A 11 2.78 0.57 0.60
CA GLY A 11 3.90 0.35 1.50
C GLY A 11 4.36 1.59 2.25
N LEU A 12 5.35 1.40 3.13
CA LEU A 12 6.04 2.50 3.80
C LEU A 12 7.21 3.04 2.97
N LYS A 13 7.92 2.15 2.26
CA LYS A 13 9.06 2.51 1.39
C LYS A 13 8.57 3.03 0.04
N ASP A 14 7.59 2.33 -0.51
CA ASP A 14 6.87 2.70 -1.73
C ASP A 14 5.44 3.00 -1.34
N VAL A 15 4.99 4.24 -1.52
CA VAL A 15 3.64 4.64 -1.12
C VAL A 15 2.61 3.83 -1.91
N LEU A 16 2.78 3.76 -3.23
CA LEU A 16 1.97 2.95 -4.11
C LEU A 16 2.81 2.40 -5.27
N THR A 17 2.65 1.11 -5.55
CA THR A 17 3.20 0.44 -6.74
C THR A 17 2.06 -0.14 -7.55
N LEU A 18 2.05 0.13 -8.86
CA LEU A 18 1.08 -0.42 -9.79
C LEU A 18 1.72 -1.56 -10.61
N SER A 19 0.91 -2.55 -10.98
CA SER A 19 1.39 -3.73 -11.75
C SER A 19 1.83 -3.42 -13.17
N ASP A 20 1.60 -2.19 -13.65
CA ASP A 20 2.10 -1.66 -14.93
C ASP A 20 3.48 -1.00 -14.82
N LYS A 21 4.19 -1.25 -13.70
CA LYS A 21 5.55 -0.77 -13.38
C LYS A 21 5.63 0.68 -12.90
N GLN A 22 4.50 1.36 -12.70
CA GLN A 22 4.53 2.68 -12.07
C GLN A 22 4.77 2.57 -10.57
N VAL A 23 5.66 3.42 -10.05
CA VAL A 23 6.00 3.48 -8.62
C VAL A 23 6.00 4.94 -8.20
N THR A 24 5.39 5.24 -7.05
CA THR A 24 5.42 6.60 -6.49
C THR A 24 6.87 7.07 -6.21
N PRO A 25 7.16 8.39 -6.31
CA PRO A 25 8.46 8.91 -5.96
C PRO A 25 8.91 8.54 -4.55
N LYS A 26 10.19 8.20 -4.39
CA LYS A 26 10.78 7.77 -3.10
C LYS A 26 10.93 8.94 -2.13
N THR A 27 11.27 10.13 -2.64
CA THR A 27 11.48 11.35 -1.86
C THR A 27 10.84 12.55 -2.54
N ASP A 28 10.49 13.55 -1.75
CA ASP A 28 10.09 14.87 -2.24
C ASP A 28 11.31 15.72 -2.63
N LYS A 29 11.06 16.97 -3.07
CA LYS A 29 12.10 17.95 -3.43
C LYS A 29 13.01 18.36 -2.27
N HIS A 30 12.66 18.01 -1.03
CA HIS A 30 13.44 18.28 0.18
C HIS A 30 14.14 17.02 0.71
N GLY A 31 14.09 15.90 -0.03
CA GLY A 31 14.71 14.64 0.36
C GLY A 31 13.92 13.86 1.42
N HIS A 32 12.67 14.21 1.69
CA HIS A 32 11.84 13.48 2.64
C HIS A 32 11.09 12.32 1.98
N SER A 33 11.18 11.13 2.58
CA SER A 33 10.37 9.95 2.26
C SER A 33 9.25 9.73 3.28
N LEU A 34 8.23 8.94 2.92
CA LEU A 34 7.18 8.54 3.87
C LEU A 34 7.76 7.88 5.14
N ALA A 35 8.79 7.06 4.99
CA ALA A 35 9.50 6.45 6.12
C ALA A 35 10.12 7.51 7.04
N SER A 36 10.90 8.45 6.50
CA SER A 36 11.56 9.51 7.28
C SER A 36 10.54 10.41 8.01
N ILE A 37 9.41 10.70 7.38
CA ILE A 37 8.33 11.50 7.96
C ILE A 37 7.66 10.73 9.10
N THR A 38 7.40 9.44 8.88
CA THR A 38 6.78 8.56 9.89
C THR A 38 7.68 8.35 11.10
N GLU A 39 8.99 8.20 10.90
CA GLU A 39 10.00 8.18 11.97
C GLU A 39 10.04 9.47 12.76
N ARG A 40 9.99 10.61 12.06
CA ARG A 40 9.89 11.93 12.72
C ARG A 40 8.64 11.99 13.58
N LEU A 41 7.50 11.53 13.06
CA LEU A 41 6.22 11.52 13.76
C LEU A 41 6.25 10.63 15.02
N ALA A 42 6.86 9.45 14.91
CA ALA A 42 7.05 8.53 16.04
C ALA A 42 7.88 9.15 17.17
N ARG A 43 8.83 10.03 16.87
CA ARG A 43 9.64 10.72 17.90
C ARG A 43 8.93 11.93 18.52
N ARG A 44 7.83 12.44 17.95
CA ARG A 44 7.12 13.61 18.48
C ARG A 44 6.10 13.22 19.56
N LYS A 45 5.89 14.13 20.51
CA LYS A 45 4.82 14.04 21.51
C LYS A 45 3.45 14.23 20.84
N LYS A 46 2.58 13.23 20.95
CA LYS A 46 1.21 13.27 20.41
C LYS A 46 0.48 14.50 20.95
N GLY A 47 -0.28 15.19 20.09
CA GLY A 47 -1.01 16.41 20.44
C GLY A 47 -0.18 17.70 20.45
N SER A 48 1.15 17.62 20.27
CA SER A 48 1.97 18.83 20.10
C SER A 48 1.80 19.47 18.71
N LYS A 49 2.05 20.77 18.60
CA LYS A 49 2.08 21.48 17.30
C LYS A 49 3.01 20.80 16.28
N ASN A 50 4.17 20.35 16.74
CA ASN A 50 5.14 19.65 15.89
C ASN A 50 4.67 18.25 15.44
N PHE A 51 3.82 17.59 16.23
CA PHE A 51 3.19 16.34 15.84
C PHE A 51 2.14 16.56 14.76
N SER A 52 1.26 17.55 14.93
CA SER A 52 0.28 17.94 13.90
C SER A 52 0.97 18.31 12.59
N ARG A 53 1.98 19.18 12.60
CA ARG A 53 2.78 19.51 11.41
C ARG A 53 3.39 18.28 10.71
N ALA A 54 3.81 17.27 11.48
CA ALA A 54 4.33 16.03 10.91
C ALA A 54 3.22 15.16 10.29
N GLN A 55 2.01 15.16 10.87
CA GLN A 55 0.84 14.49 10.28
C GLN A 55 0.47 15.13 8.95
N ASP A 56 0.42 16.46 8.90
CA ASP A 56 0.11 17.22 7.69
C ASP A 56 1.16 16.95 6.62
N HIS A 57 2.43 16.96 6.99
CA HIS A 57 3.51 16.63 6.05
C HIS A 57 3.38 15.20 5.50
N ARG A 58 3.01 14.23 6.34
CA ARG A 58 2.76 12.85 5.90
C ARG A 58 1.61 12.78 4.89
N ALA A 59 0.49 13.45 5.19
CA ALA A 59 -0.67 13.48 4.29
C ALA A 59 -0.32 14.16 2.95
N ASN A 60 0.34 15.32 3.01
CA ASN A 60 0.78 16.06 1.83
C ASN A 60 1.75 15.24 0.98
N PHE A 61 2.71 14.55 1.59
CA PHE A 61 3.64 13.67 0.88
C PHE A 61 2.89 12.54 0.15
N ILE A 62 1.99 11.84 0.83
CA ILE A 62 1.16 10.77 0.23
C ILE A 62 0.36 11.33 -0.94
N HIS A 63 -0.35 12.44 -0.74
CA HIS A 63 -1.18 13.06 -1.78
C HIS A 63 -0.38 13.47 -3.01
N TRP A 64 0.73 14.17 -2.77
CA TRP A 64 1.64 14.58 -3.81
C TRP A 64 2.20 13.37 -4.57
N SER A 65 2.61 12.32 -3.87
CA SER A 65 3.24 11.14 -4.47
C SER A 65 2.28 10.36 -5.36
N ILE A 66 1.02 10.16 -4.94
CA ILE A 66 -0.01 9.47 -5.73
C ILE A 66 -0.38 10.28 -6.97
N ASN A 67 -0.47 11.61 -6.85
CA ASN A 67 -0.74 12.50 -7.98
C ASN A 67 0.37 12.48 -9.07
N LYS A 68 1.51 11.82 -8.84
CA LYS A 68 2.56 11.61 -9.86
C LYS A 68 2.35 10.38 -10.72
N LEU A 69 1.41 9.51 -10.37
CA LEU A 69 1.08 8.35 -11.18
C LEU A 69 0.21 8.76 -12.39
N ASN A 70 0.37 8.04 -13.48
CA ASN A 70 -0.40 8.21 -14.70
C ASN A 70 -1.56 7.19 -14.74
N PHE A 71 -2.79 7.70 -14.80
CA PHE A 71 -3.99 6.86 -14.87
C PHE A 71 -4.56 6.75 -16.29
N ASN A 72 -3.93 7.38 -17.29
CA ASN A 72 -4.42 7.37 -18.66
C ASN A 72 -4.42 5.95 -19.24
N GLY A 73 -5.54 5.56 -19.82
CA GLY A 73 -5.72 4.22 -20.41
C GLY A 73 -5.88 3.09 -19.37
N ILE A 74 -6.02 3.42 -18.09
CA ILE A 74 -6.39 2.49 -17.02
C ILE A 74 -7.91 2.59 -16.83
N LYS A 75 -8.62 1.46 -16.87
CA LYS A 75 -10.06 1.42 -16.55
C LYS A 75 -10.35 1.01 -15.11
N GLU A 76 -9.45 0.23 -14.50
CA GLU A 76 -9.65 -0.27 -13.15
C GLU A 76 -8.31 -0.39 -12.41
N VAL A 77 -8.28 0.09 -11.17
CA VAL A 77 -7.21 -0.13 -10.19
C VAL A 77 -7.71 -1.04 -9.08
N ARG A 78 -7.01 -2.15 -8.85
CA ARG A 78 -7.32 -3.15 -7.82
C ARG A 78 -6.35 -3.02 -6.65
N LEU A 79 -6.76 -2.31 -5.61
CA LEU A 79 -5.93 -2.11 -4.41
C LEU A 79 -6.08 -3.30 -3.46
N GLU A 80 -4.95 -3.91 -3.08
CA GLU A 80 -4.96 -4.95 -2.05
C GLU A 80 -5.36 -4.38 -0.68
N GLU A 81 -6.39 -4.98 -0.07
CA GLU A 81 -6.88 -4.54 1.21
C GLU A 81 -5.96 -5.03 2.34
N ILE A 82 -5.33 -4.09 3.02
CA ILE A 82 -4.55 -4.37 4.22
C ILE A 82 -5.50 -4.50 5.41
N ARG A 83 -5.85 -5.75 5.75
CA ARG A 83 -6.54 -6.09 7.00
C ARG A 83 -5.56 -6.61 8.04
N ASN A 84 -5.81 -6.32 9.30
CA ASN A 84 -5.15 -6.99 10.43
C ASN A 84 -3.62 -6.90 10.47
N ILE A 85 -3.01 -5.86 9.90
CA ILE A 85 -1.53 -5.71 9.83
C ILE A 85 -0.82 -5.67 11.19
N ARG A 86 -1.58 -5.50 12.27
CA ARG A 86 -1.10 -5.50 13.67
C ARG A 86 -1.83 -6.51 14.55
N TYR A 87 -2.66 -7.37 13.96
CA TYR A 87 -3.47 -8.31 14.72
C TYR A 87 -2.58 -9.34 15.41
N LYS A 88 -2.68 -9.42 16.74
CA LYS A 88 -1.89 -10.30 17.61
C LYS A 88 -0.37 -10.07 17.59
N SER A 89 0.11 -8.94 17.07
CA SER A 89 1.54 -8.59 17.08
C SER A 89 1.80 -7.27 17.79
N ARG A 90 2.94 -7.19 18.52
CA ARG A 90 3.43 -5.92 19.05
C ARG A 90 3.87 -5.05 17.87
N SER A 91 3.19 -3.93 17.64
CA SER A 91 3.53 -3.00 16.57
C SER A 91 4.40 -1.87 17.10
N SER A 92 5.43 -1.49 16.34
CA SER A 92 6.27 -0.36 16.70
C SER A 92 5.50 0.95 16.64
N ARG A 93 5.94 1.97 17.40
CA ARG A 93 5.36 3.32 17.33
C ARG A 93 5.45 3.91 15.92
N LEU A 94 6.47 3.56 15.15
CA LEU A 94 6.56 3.93 13.74
C LEU A 94 5.43 3.30 12.94
N MET A 95 5.26 1.98 13.06
CA MET A 95 4.22 1.26 12.35
C MET A 95 2.83 1.75 12.74
N SER A 96 2.62 2.20 13.99
CA SER A 96 1.36 2.79 14.43
C SER A 96 0.97 4.06 13.66
N HIS A 97 1.97 4.77 13.15
CA HIS A 97 1.84 6.00 12.38
C HIS A 97 1.91 5.81 10.86
N TRP A 98 2.19 4.62 10.36
CA TRP A 98 1.97 4.32 8.95
C TRP A 98 0.47 4.23 8.70
N CYS A 99 -0.07 5.25 8.03
CA CYS A 99 -1.51 5.47 7.85
C CYS A 99 -1.91 5.00 6.45
N ASN A 100 -1.96 3.68 6.25
CA ASN A 100 -2.36 3.06 4.98
C ASN A 100 -3.77 3.49 4.53
N THR A 101 -4.64 3.87 5.46
CA THR A 101 -5.94 4.46 5.14
C THR A 101 -5.82 5.74 4.29
N LEU A 102 -4.84 6.61 4.55
CA LEU A 102 -4.64 7.83 3.75
C LEU A 102 -4.24 7.52 2.31
N ILE A 103 -3.46 6.45 2.10
CA ILE A 103 -3.05 6.01 0.76
C ILE A 103 -4.29 5.51 0.01
N ARG A 104 -5.08 4.64 0.64
CA ARG A 104 -6.35 4.15 0.09
C ARG A 104 -7.31 5.29 -0.24
N ASP A 105 -7.57 6.18 0.71
CA ASP A 105 -8.58 7.25 0.56
C ASP A 105 -8.16 8.22 -0.55
N LYS A 106 -6.87 8.54 -0.63
CA LYS A 106 -6.36 9.37 -1.73
C LYS A 106 -6.43 8.65 -3.08
N LEU A 107 -6.10 7.36 -3.15
CA LEU A 107 -6.21 6.59 -4.39
C LEU A 107 -7.66 6.55 -4.89
N LEU A 108 -8.63 6.30 -4.00
CA LEU A 108 -10.05 6.33 -4.32
C LEU A 108 -10.45 7.68 -4.93
N SER A 109 -10.05 8.79 -4.28
CA SER A 109 -10.30 10.15 -4.77
C SER A 109 -9.68 10.42 -6.15
N VAL A 110 -8.46 9.97 -6.41
CA VAL A 110 -7.82 10.16 -7.74
C VAL A 110 -8.48 9.30 -8.80
N CYS A 111 -8.83 8.06 -8.48
CA CYS A 111 -9.55 7.17 -9.39
C CYS A 111 -10.91 7.77 -9.78
N GLU A 112 -11.67 8.31 -8.81
CA GLU A 112 -12.93 9.01 -9.06
C GLU A 112 -12.74 10.22 -9.99
N GLU A 113 -11.74 11.07 -9.72
CA GLU A 113 -11.42 12.25 -10.55
C GLU A 113 -11.00 11.88 -11.98
N LYS A 114 -10.42 10.70 -12.18
CA LYS A 114 -9.93 10.20 -13.48
C LYS A 114 -10.88 9.21 -14.16
N GLU A 115 -12.10 9.04 -13.64
CA GLU A 115 -13.09 8.10 -14.16
C GLU A 115 -12.58 6.65 -14.23
N VAL A 116 -11.69 6.29 -13.29
CA VAL A 116 -11.13 4.95 -13.16
C VAL A 116 -11.87 4.20 -12.04
N LEU A 117 -12.30 2.97 -12.30
CA LEU A 117 -12.89 2.13 -11.26
C LEU A 117 -11.83 1.74 -10.22
N CYS A 118 -12.10 1.94 -8.94
CA CYS A 118 -11.20 1.49 -7.88
C CYS A 118 -11.84 0.36 -7.06
N THR A 119 -11.28 -0.84 -7.14
CA THR A 119 -11.77 -2.03 -6.44
C THR A 119 -10.86 -2.38 -5.27
N LEU A 120 -11.41 -2.50 -4.06
CA LEU A 120 -10.69 -3.03 -2.90
C LEU A 120 -10.71 -4.56 -2.93
N GLN A 121 -9.54 -5.19 -3.00
CA GLN A 121 -9.42 -6.64 -3.03
C GLN A 121 -9.13 -7.21 -1.64
N THR A 122 -10.11 -7.90 -1.06
CA THR A 122 -9.92 -8.58 0.22
C THR A 122 -8.93 -9.75 0.07
N SER A 123 -7.88 -9.78 0.90
CA SER A 123 -6.77 -10.76 0.77
C SER A 123 -7.04 -12.10 1.48
N THR A 124 -8.26 -12.63 1.48
CA THR A 124 -8.61 -13.77 2.35
C THR A 124 -7.81 -15.05 2.03
N TYR A 125 -7.21 -15.18 0.83
CA TYR A 125 -6.51 -16.40 0.41
C TYR A 125 -5.21 -16.23 -0.42
N ARG A 126 -4.67 -15.02 -0.65
CA ARG A 126 -3.48 -14.85 -1.52
C ARG A 126 -2.17 -15.36 -0.91
N SER A 127 -1.97 -15.25 0.41
CA SER A 127 -0.77 -15.78 1.08
C SER A 127 -0.69 -17.32 1.16
N GLN A 128 -1.69 -18.02 0.59
CA GLN A 128 -1.80 -19.48 0.58
C GLN A 128 -1.76 -20.06 -0.83
N ARG A 129 -1.75 -19.22 -1.88
CA ARG A 129 -1.75 -19.64 -3.28
C ARG A 129 -0.33 -19.71 -3.81
N CYS A 130 0.03 -20.86 -4.37
CA CYS A 130 1.23 -21.00 -5.17
C CYS A 130 1.15 -20.06 -6.39
N SER A 131 2.22 -19.31 -6.68
CA SER A 131 2.30 -18.40 -7.83
C SER A 131 2.31 -19.12 -9.18
N ASP A 132 2.55 -20.44 -9.17
CA ASP A 132 2.64 -21.28 -10.36
C ASP A 132 1.32 -22.03 -10.65
N CYS A 133 0.69 -22.64 -9.63
CA CYS A 133 -0.47 -23.52 -9.84
C CYS A 133 -1.79 -23.05 -9.18
N GLY A 134 -1.82 -21.90 -8.50
CA GLY A 134 -3.05 -21.29 -7.96
C GLY A 134 -3.75 -22.03 -6.80
N LEU A 135 -3.27 -23.22 -6.42
CA LEU A 135 -3.84 -24.04 -5.35
C LEU A 135 -3.63 -23.43 -3.96
N VAL A 136 -4.71 -23.38 -3.18
CA VAL A 136 -4.74 -22.93 -1.77
C VAL A 136 -4.49 -24.14 -0.87
N ARG A 137 -3.32 -24.23 -0.22
CA ARG A 137 -3.04 -25.32 0.76
C ARG A 137 -2.91 -24.76 2.18
N LYS A 138 -3.70 -25.32 3.12
CA LYS A 138 -3.65 -24.99 4.56
C LYS A 138 -2.25 -25.14 5.18
N SER A 139 -1.42 -26.04 4.63
CA SER A 139 -0.06 -26.32 5.10
C SER A 139 0.91 -25.14 4.93
N ASN A 140 0.65 -24.22 3.99
CA ASN A 140 1.49 -23.04 3.75
C ASN A 140 1.38 -21.96 4.86
N ARG A 141 0.60 -22.22 5.91
CA ARG A 141 0.37 -21.33 7.05
C ARG A 141 1.48 -21.36 8.11
N LYS A 142 2.39 -22.36 8.06
CA LYS A 142 3.47 -22.53 9.04
C LYS A 142 4.83 -22.43 8.35
N GLY A 143 5.38 -21.22 8.31
CA GLY A 143 6.81 -20.89 8.21
C GLY A 143 7.74 -21.73 7.30
N LYS A 144 8.28 -21.06 6.28
CA LYS A 144 9.61 -21.26 5.64
C LYS A 144 9.90 -22.46 4.73
N VAL A 145 8.97 -23.36 4.42
CA VAL A 145 9.17 -24.30 3.29
C VAL A 145 7.94 -24.32 2.38
N TYR A 146 8.08 -23.78 1.17
CA TYR A 146 7.12 -23.96 0.10
C TYR A 146 7.30 -25.37 -0.46
N ALA A 147 6.43 -26.30 -0.09
CA ALA A 147 6.45 -27.65 -0.65
C ALA A 147 5.74 -27.66 -2.01
N TYR A 148 6.53 -27.66 -3.08
CA TYR A 148 6.09 -28.06 -4.42
C TYR A 148 5.83 -29.57 -4.42
N SER A 149 4.78 -30.02 -5.11
CA SER A 149 4.60 -31.42 -5.45
C SER A 149 4.25 -31.46 -6.93
N PRO A 150 5.10 -32.06 -7.79
CA PRO A 150 4.71 -32.31 -9.16
C PRO A 150 3.58 -33.33 -9.15
N SER A 151 2.48 -33.00 -9.81
CA SER A 151 1.43 -33.94 -10.17
C SER A 151 2.01 -34.97 -11.14
N HIS A 152 1.83 -36.26 -10.83
CA HIS A 152 1.92 -37.32 -11.84
C HIS A 152 0.75 -37.19 -12.81
#